data_AF-A0A841BV88-F1
#
_entry.id   AF-A0A841BV88-F1
#
_cell.length_a   1.000
_cell.length_b   1.000
_cell.length_c   1.000
_cell.angle_alpha   90.00
_cell.angle_beta   90.00
_cell.angle_gamma   90.00
#
_symmetry.space_group_name_H-M   'P 1'
#
loop_
_entity.id
_entity.type
_entity.pdbx_description
1 polymer ?
#
loop_
_entity_poly.entity_id
_entity_poly.type
_entity_poly.pdbx_seq_one_letter_code
_entity_poly.pdbx_strand_id
1 'polypeptide(L)'
;MADQRLAAVTGRPATPAKPSGRPDTPGIRIGLFVGGLIVALIAGFALGKVIAPTTPAASNGMAGMNMTPLPTFNEASPHTHPNTSGPGSEVGGLAISAAGYTLVPRSSVYAVGKQTLTFTITGPDRKVATEFATVHDKLLHLVVVRRDLTGYQHLHPTKAADGTWTVQVDLAKPGMWRAVADFTAIGAGGVQTAATLGTDLTVAGDYKPVAPPADARTSDVDGYTVTYEGTPSLGATSPLLFRVFKNGNPVTNLDRYLGSYGHLVVLRQLDVAYIHTHPEPDLSGGAVKFWAVSPSTGVYRMFFDFQVDGAVHTASFTLTAKG
;
A
#
# COMPACT_ATOMS: atom_id res chain seq x y z
N MET A 1 -14.02 46.81 61.24
CA MET A 1 -14.14 48.25 61.55
C MET A 1 -13.77 48.98 60.26
N ALA A 2 -14.78 49.35 59.47
CA ALA A 2 -15.43 50.67 59.47
C ALA A 2 -14.45 51.73 58.90
N ASP A 3 -14.54 52.10 57.63
CA ASP A 3 -15.53 52.97 56.96
C ASP A 3 -15.04 54.44 56.89
N GLN A 4 -15.50 55.12 55.84
CA GLN A 4 -15.46 56.56 55.50
C GLN A 4 -14.23 57.08 54.74
N ARG A 5 -14.32 57.60 53.50
CA ARG A 5 -15.21 58.56 52.79
C ARG A 5 -14.69 60.01 52.80
N LEU A 6 -14.87 60.66 51.63
CA LEU A 6 -14.72 62.09 51.26
C LEU A 6 -13.28 62.58 50.99
N ALA A 7 -12.97 63.45 50.02
CA ALA A 7 -13.76 64.38 49.20
C ALA A 7 -13.06 64.67 47.85
N ALA A 8 -13.79 65.39 47.01
CA ALA A 8 -13.54 65.70 45.60
C ALA A 8 -12.40 66.69 45.33
N VAL A 9 -11.78 66.57 44.15
CA VAL A 9 -11.20 67.70 43.41
C VAL A 9 -11.67 67.62 41.96
N THR A 10 -12.35 68.68 41.55
CA THR A 10 -12.86 68.99 40.21
C THR A 10 -11.72 69.41 39.28
N GLY A 11 -11.59 68.76 38.12
CA GLY A 11 -10.73 69.18 37.01
C GLY A 11 -11.45 68.94 35.67
N ARG A 12 -11.46 69.97 34.82
CA ARG A 12 -12.16 70.09 33.52
C ARG A 12 -12.02 68.86 32.58
N PRO A 13 -13.01 68.60 31.70
CA PRO A 13 -12.90 67.56 30.69
C PRO A 13 -11.90 68.01 29.60
N ALA A 14 -10.84 67.23 29.41
CA ALA A 14 -10.01 67.30 28.22
C ALA A 14 -10.70 66.53 27.08
N THR A 15 -10.95 67.21 25.97
CA THR A 15 -11.45 66.62 24.73
C THR A 15 -10.47 65.53 24.26
N PRO A 16 -10.91 64.28 24.00
CA PRO A 16 -10.02 63.29 23.41
C PRO A 16 -9.69 63.69 21.97
N ALA A 17 -8.40 63.85 21.69
CA ALA A 17 -7.90 64.02 20.32
C ALA A 17 -8.27 62.78 19.50
N LYS A 18 -8.92 63.00 18.36
CA LYS A 18 -9.24 61.97 17.37
C LYS A 18 -7.92 61.37 16.86
N PRO A 19 -7.67 60.05 16.97
CA PRO A 19 -6.55 59.45 16.29
C PRO A 19 -6.79 59.55 14.78
N SER A 20 -5.94 60.27 14.07
CA SER A 20 -5.86 60.20 12.61
C SER A 20 -5.20 58.87 12.23
N GLY A 21 -5.98 57.80 12.30
CA GLY A 21 -5.60 56.50 11.76
C GLY A 21 -5.62 56.55 10.23
N ARG A 22 -4.44 56.56 9.61
CA ARG A 22 -4.26 56.20 8.20
C ARG A 22 -4.82 54.77 8.04
N PRO A 23 -5.62 54.46 7.00
CA PRO A 23 -6.14 53.11 6.85
C PRO A 23 -4.98 52.12 6.70
N ASP A 24 -4.95 51.12 7.57
CA ASP A 24 -3.94 50.08 7.58
C ASP A 24 -4.00 49.29 6.25
N THR A 25 -2.93 49.41 5.47
CA THR A 25 -2.69 48.77 4.17
C THR A 25 -2.76 47.20 4.13
N PRO A 26 -2.72 46.42 5.22
CA PRO A 26 -2.82 44.95 5.15
C PRO A 26 -4.19 44.43 4.69
N GLY A 27 -5.29 45.09 5.11
CA GLY A 27 -6.66 44.61 4.83
C GLY A 27 -7.02 44.66 3.34
N ILE A 28 -6.54 45.69 2.64
CA ILE A 28 -6.76 45.85 1.19
C ILE A 28 -5.97 44.80 0.39
N ARG A 29 -4.77 44.45 0.85
CA ARG A 29 -3.94 43.43 0.19
C ARG A 29 -4.52 42.02 0.34
N ILE A 30 -5.06 41.70 1.52
CA ILE A 30 -5.75 40.43 1.76
C ILE A 30 -7.07 40.37 0.97
N GLY A 31 -7.84 41.47 0.94
CA GLY A 31 -9.07 41.55 0.15
C GLY A 31 -8.85 41.34 -1.35
N LEU A 32 -7.78 41.92 -1.92
CA LEU A 32 -7.41 41.72 -3.32
C LEU A 32 -6.93 40.30 -3.60
N PHE A 33 -6.19 39.68 -2.68
CA PHE A 33 -5.70 38.30 -2.84
C PHE A 33 -6.84 37.28 -2.80
N VAL A 34 -7.76 37.42 -1.83
CA VAL A 34 -8.93 36.55 -1.71
C VAL A 34 -9.90 36.77 -2.87
N GLY A 35 -10.14 38.02 -3.27
CA GLY A 35 -10.95 38.35 -4.43
C GLY A 35 -10.40 37.76 -5.73
N GLY A 36 -9.09 37.87 -5.95
CA GLY A 36 -8.41 37.28 -7.11
C GLY A 36 -8.51 35.75 -7.14
N LEU A 37 -8.38 35.09 -5.99
CA LEU A 37 -8.48 33.63 -5.88
C LEU A 37 -9.89 33.11 -6.21
N ILE A 38 -10.93 33.82 -5.77
CA ILE A 38 -12.32 33.47 -6.07
C ILE A 38 -12.60 33.61 -7.58
N VAL A 39 -12.13 34.69 -8.21
CA VAL A 39 -12.30 34.90 -9.66
C VAL A 39 -11.57 33.81 -10.46
N ALA A 40 -10.36 33.42 -10.06
CA ALA A 40 -9.62 32.34 -10.70
C ALA A 40 -10.31 30.98 -10.59
N LEU A 41 -10.89 30.65 -9.42
CA LEU A 41 -11.64 29.41 -9.21
C LEU A 41 -12.94 29.35 -10.04
N ILE A 42 -13.67 30.46 -10.14
CA ILE A 42 -14.89 30.54 -10.96
C ILE A 42 -14.54 30.42 -12.45
N ALA A 43 -13.48 31.08 -12.91
CA ALA A 43 -13.01 30.97 -14.29
C ALA A 43 -12.57 29.53 -14.64
N GLY A 44 -11.81 28.87 -13.75
CA GLY A 44 -11.41 27.47 -13.92
C GLY A 44 -12.60 26.50 -13.96
N PHE A 45 -13.61 26.72 -13.13
CA PHE A 45 -14.83 25.91 -13.12
C PHE A 45 -15.68 26.09 -14.39
N ALA A 46 -15.72 27.31 -14.94
CA ALA A 46 -16.41 27.60 -16.20
C ALA A 46 -15.71 26.93 -17.40
N LEU A 47 -14.37 26.97 -17.44
CA LEU A 47 -13.56 26.28 -18.48
C LEU A 47 -13.73 24.75 -18.42
N GLY A 48 -13.84 24.17 -17.22
CA GLY A 48 -14.07 22.74 -17.03
C GLY A 48 -15.43 22.23 -17.53
N LYS A 49 -16.42 23.11 -17.72
CA LYS A 49 -17.74 22.73 -18.27
C LYS A 49 -17.84 22.84 -19.80
N VAL A 50 -16.89 23.49 -20.47
CA VAL A 50 -16.88 23.64 -21.93
C VAL A 50 -16.17 22.47 -22.62
N ILE A 51 -15.31 21.75 -21.90
CA ILE A 51 -14.62 20.55 -22.39
C ILE A 51 -15.39 19.32 -21.92
N ALA A 52 -16.52 19.03 -22.57
CA ALA A 52 -17.20 17.74 -22.39
C ALA A 52 -16.46 16.66 -23.20
N PRO A 53 -16.09 15.50 -22.62
CA PRO A 53 -15.54 14.40 -23.39
C PRO A 53 -16.63 13.85 -24.33
N THR A 54 -16.36 13.90 -25.64
CA THR A 54 -17.22 13.29 -26.65
C THR A 54 -17.15 11.77 -26.54
N THR A 55 -18.25 11.15 -26.12
CA THR A 55 -18.43 9.69 -26.14
C THR A 55 -18.87 9.28 -27.55
N PRO A 56 -18.17 8.36 -28.26
CA PRO A 56 -18.72 7.77 -29.47
C PRO A 56 -19.88 6.83 -29.10
N ALA A 57 -21.00 6.97 -29.81
CA ALA A 57 -22.12 6.06 -29.71
C ALA A 57 -21.73 4.66 -30.21
N ALA A 58 -21.85 3.63 -29.37
CA ALA A 58 -21.76 2.24 -29.79
C ALA A 58 -23.17 1.70 -30.05
N SER A 59 -23.37 1.16 -31.26
CA SER A 59 -24.59 0.54 -31.73
C SER A 59 -24.87 -0.81 -31.05
N ASN A 60 -26.14 -1.08 -30.78
CA ASN A 60 -26.63 -2.37 -30.32
C ASN A 60 -26.50 -3.43 -31.43
N GLY A 61 -25.85 -4.55 -31.09
CA GLY A 61 -25.86 -5.79 -31.86
C GLY A 61 -25.57 -6.97 -30.94
N MET A 62 -26.61 -7.54 -30.32
CA MET A 62 -26.51 -8.83 -29.64
C MET A 62 -26.64 -9.97 -30.66
N ALA A 63 -25.58 -10.77 -30.81
CA ALA A 63 -25.68 -12.13 -31.33
C ALA A 63 -24.53 -13.00 -30.78
N GLY A 64 -24.90 -13.97 -29.93
CA GLY A 64 -24.19 -15.23 -29.67
C GLY A 64 -22.78 -15.16 -29.09
N MET A 65 -22.63 -15.28 -27.76
CA MET A 65 -21.36 -15.65 -27.15
C MET A 65 -21.48 -17.03 -26.50
N ASN A 66 -20.83 -17.99 -27.16
CA ASN A 66 -20.32 -19.20 -26.53
C ASN A 66 -19.51 -18.81 -25.28
N MET A 67 -19.70 -19.55 -24.19
CA MET A 67 -18.91 -19.43 -22.97
C MET A 67 -17.43 -19.71 -23.26
N THR A 68 -16.65 -18.67 -23.52
CA THR A 68 -15.19 -18.72 -23.46
C THR A 68 -14.75 -18.71 -22.00
N PRO A 69 -13.71 -19.49 -21.63
CA PRO A 69 -13.16 -19.46 -20.28
C PRO A 69 -12.70 -18.05 -19.90
N LEU A 70 -12.86 -17.68 -18.63
CA LEU A 70 -12.37 -16.42 -18.05
C LEU A 70 -10.92 -16.15 -18.50
N PRO A 71 -10.56 -14.92 -18.90
CA PRO A 71 -9.19 -14.60 -19.26
C PRO A 71 -8.31 -14.72 -18.03
N THR A 72 -7.42 -15.72 -18.03
CA THR A 72 -6.29 -15.80 -17.10
C THR A 72 -5.32 -14.67 -17.45
N PHE A 73 -5.12 -13.72 -16.55
CA PHE A 73 -4.09 -12.69 -16.73
C PHE A 73 -2.71 -13.29 -16.47
N ASN A 74 -1.78 -13.08 -17.39
CA ASN A 74 -0.37 -13.40 -17.20
C ASN A 74 0.32 -12.19 -16.57
N GLU A 75 0.46 -12.18 -15.26
CA GLU A 75 1.15 -11.09 -14.53
C GLU A 75 2.66 -11.03 -14.81
N ALA A 76 3.24 -12.06 -15.44
CA ALA A 76 4.59 -11.97 -15.99
C ALA A 76 4.67 -11.05 -17.22
N SER A 77 3.53 -10.61 -17.77
CA SER A 77 3.47 -9.59 -18.80
C SER A 77 3.35 -8.21 -18.18
N PRO A 78 4.23 -7.26 -18.54
CA PRO A 78 4.11 -5.87 -18.11
C PRO A 78 2.74 -5.33 -18.51
N HIS A 79 1.94 -4.91 -17.54
CA HIS A 79 0.68 -4.21 -17.79
C HIS A 79 0.59 -3.01 -16.85
N THR A 80 0.04 -1.92 -17.36
CA THR A 80 -0.16 -0.68 -16.60
C THR A 80 -1.58 -0.64 -16.09
N HIS A 81 -1.77 -0.38 -14.79
CA HIS A 81 -3.11 -0.12 -14.30
C HIS A 81 -3.57 1.24 -14.84
N PRO A 82 -4.83 1.36 -15.34
CA PRO A 82 -5.31 2.56 -16.04
C PRO A 82 -5.32 3.86 -15.21
N ASN A 83 -4.88 3.84 -13.94
CA ASN A 83 -4.85 4.98 -13.02
C ASN A 83 -3.50 5.19 -12.32
N THR A 84 -2.42 4.50 -12.71
CA THR A 84 -1.14 4.57 -11.99
C THR A 84 0.04 5.01 -12.85
N SER A 85 -0.16 5.70 -13.98
CA SER A 85 0.96 6.23 -14.76
C SER A 85 1.58 7.48 -14.11
N GLY A 86 2.32 7.30 -13.01
CA GLY A 86 3.06 8.37 -12.32
C GLY A 86 4.09 7.79 -11.33
N PRO A 87 5.16 8.54 -11.01
CA PRO A 87 6.13 8.13 -9.99
C PRO A 87 5.40 7.84 -8.66
N GLY A 88 5.56 6.62 -8.13
CA GLY A 88 4.84 6.13 -6.94
C GLY A 88 3.77 5.06 -7.20
N SER A 89 3.43 4.80 -8.47
CA SER A 89 2.61 3.67 -8.97
C SER A 89 2.99 2.30 -8.40
N GLU A 90 4.26 2.13 -8.10
CA GLU A 90 4.90 0.86 -7.74
C GLU A 90 4.79 0.58 -6.24
N VAL A 91 4.27 1.56 -5.48
CA VAL A 91 4.20 1.57 -4.03
C VAL A 91 2.74 1.45 -3.58
N GLY A 92 2.42 0.29 -3.02
CA GLY A 92 1.12 -0.06 -2.48
C GLY A 92 1.07 -0.10 -0.95
N GLY A 93 -0.13 -0.31 -0.44
CA GLY A 93 -0.31 -0.74 0.94
C GLY A 93 -0.04 0.34 1.99
N LEU A 94 0.09 1.63 1.64
CA LEU A 94 0.24 2.74 2.59
C LEU A 94 -1.09 3.33 3.08
N ALA A 95 -2.13 3.26 2.25
CA ALA A 95 -3.45 3.78 2.57
C ALA A 95 -4.45 2.64 2.82
N ILE A 96 -5.41 2.88 3.73
CA ILE A 96 -6.52 1.96 3.98
C ILE A 96 -7.54 1.95 2.84
N SER A 97 -7.55 3.02 2.04
CA SER A 97 -8.42 3.19 0.88
C SER A 97 -7.63 3.66 -0.34
N ALA A 98 -7.87 3.02 -1.49
CA ALA A 98 -7.31 3.39 -2.79
C ALA A 98 -8.21 2.83 -3.90
N ALA A 99 -8.20 3.46 -5.08
CA ALA A 99 -8.99 3.05 -6.25
C ALA A 99 -10.50 2.86 -5.97
N GLY A 100 -11.06 3.58 -4.99
CA GLY A 100 -12.46 3.46 -4.57
C GLY A 100 -12.75 2.28 -3.64
N TYR A 101 -11.75 1.46 -3.30
CA TYR A 101 -11.87 0.37 -2.35
C TYR A 101 -11.35 0.77 -0.96
N THR A 102 -11.87 0.15 0.09
CA THR A 102 -11.44 0.35 1.48
C THR A 102 -11.36 -0.97 2.22
N LEU A 103 -10.22 -1.22 2.88
CA LEU A 103 -10.03 -2.35 3.79
C LEU A 103 -10.69 -2.04 5.13
N VAL A 104 -11.63 -2.89 5.58
CA VAL A 104 -12.40 -2.68 6.81
C VAL A 104 -12.15 -3.84 7.78
N PRO A 105 -11.15 -3.74 8.67
CA PRO A 105 -10.90 -4.75 9.68
C PRO A 105 -11.99 -4.73 10.76
N ARG A 106 -12.39 -5.91 11.25
CA ARG A 106 -13.35 -6.05 12.35
C ARG A 106 -12.79 -5.55 13.68
N SER A 107 -11.49 -5.72 13.89
CA SER A 107 -10.73 -5.18 15.02
C SER A 107 -9.37 -4.68 14.52
N SER A 108 -8.85 -3.64 15.14
CA SER A 108 -7.47 -3.18 14.96
C SER A 108 -6.59 -3.44 16.18
N VAL A 109 -7.14 -4.02 17.25
CA VAL A 109 -6.43 -4.31 18.50
C VAL A 109 -6.50 -5.79 18.81
N TYR A 110 -5.36 -6.38 19.13
CA TYR A 110 -5.18 -7.81 19.33
C TYR A 110 -4.30 -8.10 20.56
N ALA A 111 -4.47 -9.29 21.12
CA ALA A 111 -3.54 -9.86 22.10
C ALA A 111 -2.39 -10.58 21.39
N VAL A 112 -1.30 -10.85 22.13
CA VAL A 112 -0.16 -11.63 21.65
C VAL A 112 -0.58 -13.08 21.36
N GLY A 113 0.03 -13.67 20.32
CA GLY A 113 -0.13 -15.07 19.93
C GLY A 113 -1.04 -15.27 18.72
N LYS A 114 -1.58 -16.49 18.59
CA LYS A 114 -2.48 -16.83 17.48
C LYS A 114 -3.80 -16.09 17.61
N GLN A 115 -4.16 -15.35 16.57
CA GLN A 115 -5.40 -14.58 16.49
C GLN A 115 -6.12 -14.88 15.18
N THR A 116 -7.42 -14.58 15.15
CA THR A 116 -8.20 -14.59 13.91
C THR A 116 -8.34 -13.16 13.41
N LEU A 117 -7.83 -12.90 12.21
CA LEU A 117 -8.06 -11.63 11.51
C LEU A 117 -9.28 -11.77 10.61
N THR A 118 -10.26 -10.88 10.79
CA THR A 118 -11.49 -10.81 10.02
C THR A 118 -11.67 -9.41 9.47
N PHE A 119 -11.99 -9.30 8.19
CA PHE A 119 -12.19 -8.01 7.53
C PHE A 119 -13.12 -8.14 6.32
N THR A 120 -13.59 -7.00 5.81
CA THR A 120 -14.24 -6.89 4.50
C THR A 120 -13.48 -5.88 3.64
N ILE A 121 -13.77 -5.90 2.34
CA ILE A 121 -13.35 -4.84 1.42
C ILE A 121 -14.62 -4.15 0.94
N THR A 122 -14.74 -2.84 1.16
CA THR A 122 -15.85 -2.04 0.64
C THR A 122 -15.46 -1.44 -0.70
N GLY A 123 -16.33 -1.54 -1.71
CA GLY A 123 -16.12 -1.01 -3.05
C GLY A 123 -16.56 0.46 -3.22
N PRO A 124 -16.40 1.00 -4.44
CA PRO A 124 -16.71 2.41 -4.75
C PRO A 124 -18.20 2.76 -4.59
N ASP A 125 -19.08 1.77 -4.65
CA ASP A 125 -20.52 1.91 -4.40
C ASP A 125 -20.90 1.87 -2.90
N ARG A 126 -19.88 1.82 -2.02
CA ARG A 126 -19.99 1.71 -0.57
C ARG A 126 -20.63 0.40 -0.07
N LYS A 127 -20.68 -0.64 -0.91
CA LYS A 127 -21.08 -1.99 -0.53
C LYS A 127 -19.87 -2.89 -0.36
N VAL A 128 -20.04 -4.01 0.35
CA VAL A 128 -19.00 -5.03 0.45
C VAL A 128 -18.76 -5.65 -0.93
N ALA A 129 -17.51 -5.63 -1.37
CA ALA A 129 -17.08 -6.28 -2.59
C ALA A 129 -17.06 -7.80 -2.38
N THR A 130 -17.67 -8.55 -3.30
CA THR A 130 -17.76 -10.02 -3.21
C THR A 130 -17.08 -10.73 -4.38
N GLU A 131 -16.77 -10.05 -5.47
CA GLU A 131 -16.18 -10.62 -6.68
C GLU A 131 -14.71 -10.19 -6.82
N PHE A 132 -13.82 -11.18 -6.97
CA PHE A 132 -12.37 -10.99 -7.04
C PHE A 132 -11.79 -11.93 -8.09
N ALA A 133 -10.77 -11.49 -8.81
CA ALA A 133 -10.05 -12.33 -9.74
C ALA A 133 -9.03 -13.21 -9.01
N THR A 134 -8.80 -14.42 -9.52
CA THR A 134 -7.69 -15.27 -9.06
C THR A 134 -6.40 -14.76 -9.68
N VAL A 135 -5.46 -14.34 -8.83
CA VAL A 135 -4.09 -13.95 -9.17
C VAL A 135 -3.15 -14.80 -8.33
N HIS A 136 -2.13 -15.41 -8.93
CA HIS A 136 -1.24 -16.36 -8.25
C HIS A 136 -2.00 -17.45 -7.45
N ASP A 137 -2.98 -18.10 -8.10
CA ASP A 137 -3.85 -19.13 -7.51
C ASP A 137 -4.67 -18.72 -6.28
N LYS A 138 -4.74 -17.42 -5.97
CA LYS A 138 -5.47 -16.89 -4.80
C LYS A 138 -6.30 -15.68 -5.17
N LEU A 139 -7.34 -15.43 -4.39
CA LEU A 139 -8.20 -14.25 -4.59
C LEU A 139 -7.60 -13.00 -3.92
N LEU A 140 -6.74 -13.20 -2.92
CA LEU A 140 -6.13 -12.13 -2.12
C LEU A 140 -4.85 -12.63 -1.46
N HIS A 141 -3.79 -11.84 -1.58
CA HIS A 141 -2.57 -11.99 -0.79
C HIS A 141 -2.61 -11.03 0.39
N LEU A 142 -2.34 -11.55 1.58
CA LEU A 142 -2.29 -10.75 2.79
C LEU A 142 -0.90 -10.86 3.41
N VAL A 143 -0.19 -9.74 3.46
CA VAL A 143 1.05 -9.62 4.21
C VAL A 143 0.75 -9.03 5.58
N VAL A 144 1.15 -9.73 6.64
CA VAL A 144 1.08 -9.22 8.02
C VAL A 144 2.49 -9.10 8.56
N VAL A 145 2.92 -7.88 8.84
CA VAL A 145 4.32 -7.57 9.15
C VAL A 145 4.44 -6.60 10.32
N ARG A 146 5.44 -6.78 11.19
CA ARG A 146 5.75 -5.78 12.23
C ARG A 146 6.31 -4.51 11.60
N ARG A 147 6.03 -3.35 12.21
CA ARG A 147 6.60 -2.07 11.78
C ARG A 147 8.14 -2.03 11.83
N ASP A 148 8.76 -2.90 12.64
CA ASP A 148 10.21 -3.08 12.70
C ASP A 148 10.76 -4.19 11.77
N LEU A 149 9.90 -4.78 10.93
CA LEU A 149 10.21 -5.81 9.93
C LEU A 149 10.73 -7.14 10.50
N THR A 150 10.58 -7.40 11.81
CA THR A 150 11.07 -8.62 12.47
C THR A 150 10.03 -9.72 12.69
N GLY A 151 8.80 -9.50 12.23
CA GLY A 151 7.77 -10.52 12.13
C GLY A 151 7.06 -10.33 10.79
N TYR A 152 6.90 -11.41 10.02
CA TYR A 152 6.35 -11.41 8.67
C TYR A 152 5.54 -12.68 8.45
N GLN A 153 4.41 -12.55 7.77
CA GLN A 153 3.57 -13.65 7.31
C GLN A 153 3.02 -13.30 5.94
N HIS A 154 3.08 -14.24 5.01
CA HIS A 154 2.39 -14.19 3.72
C HIS A 154 1.23 -15.19 3.76
N LEU A 155 0.01 -14.67 3.74
CA LEU A 155 -1.20 -15.43 4.05
C LEU A 155 -2.22 -15.27 2.92
N HIS A 156 -3.12 -16.25 2.83
CA HIS A 156 -4.20 -16.25 1.85
C HIS A 156 -5.54 -16.42 2.57
N PRO A 157 -6.22 -15.33 2.94
CA PRO A 157 -7.49 -15.39 3.63
C PRO A 157 -8.57 -16.09 2.80
N THR A 158 -9.49 -16.78 3.49
CA THR A 158 -10.66 -17.39 2.85
C THR A 158 -11.83 -16.40 2.86
N LYS A 159 -12.50 -16.24 1.72
CA LYS A 159 -13.68 -15.36 1.58
C LYS A 159 -14.97 -16.16 1.74
N ALA A 160 -15.89 -15.67 2.57
CA ALA A 160 -17.26 -16.14 2.62
C ALA A 160 -18.13 -15.52 1.50
N ALA A 161 -19.35 -16.02 1.34
CA ALA A 161 -20.28 -15.54 0.31
C ALA A 161 -20.68 -14.06 0.51
N ASP A 162 -20.72 -13.59 1.75
CA ASP A 162 -21.04 -12.21 2.13
C ASP A 162 -19.86 -11.23 1.94
N GLY A 163 -18.70 -11.71 1.47
CA GLY A 163 -17.49 -10.92 1.29
C GLY A 163 -16.62 -10.77 2.54
N THR A 164 -16.96 -11.46 3.63
CA THR A 164 -16.11 -11.54 4.83
C THR A 164 -14.89 -12.40 4.57
N TRP A 165 -13.70 -11.86 4.83
CA TRP A 165 -12.43 -12.57 4.77
C TRP A 165 -11.99 -13.00 6.16
N THR A 166 -11.45 -14.21 6.28
CA THR A 166 -10.92 -14.74 7.55
C THR A 166 -9.59 -15.46 7.34
N VAL A 167 -8.65 -15.24 8.27
CA VAL A 167 -7.36 -15.92 8.29
C VAL A 167 -6.81 -16.04 9.71
N GLN A 168 -6.06 -17.11 9.98
CA GLN A 168 -5.28 -17.24 11.22
C GLN A 168 -3.97 -16.46 11.04
N VAL A 169 -3.64 -15.63 12.03
CA VAL A 169 -2.39 -14.87 12.08
C VAL A 169 -1.66 -15.21 13.38
N ASP A 170 -0.34 -15.32 13.33
CA ASP A 170 0.49 -15.40 14.52
C ASP A 170 1.06 -14.02 14.87
N LEU A 171 0.47 -13.36 15.85
CA LEU A 171 0.92 -12.07 16.36
C LEU A 171 1.84 -12.28 17.57
N ALA A 172 2.93 -13.01 17.35
CA ALA A 172 3.80 -13.57 18.39
C ALA A 172 4.46 -12.54 19.33
N LYS A 173 4.49 -11.25 18.96
CA LYS A 173 5.13 -10.18 19.73
C LYS A 173 4.27 -8.91 19.81
N PRO A 174 4.30 -8.19 20.95
CA PRO A 174 3.71 -6.86 21.07
C PRO A 174 4.23 -5.86 20.04
N GLY A 175 3.44 -4.84 19.74
CA GLY A 175 3.82 -3.72 18.91
C GLY A 175 2.84 -3.40 17.79
N MET A 176 3.27 -2.47 16.94
CA MET A 176 2.52 -2.12 15.73
C MET A 176 2.86 -3.10 14.61
N TRP A 177 1.81 -3.69 14.05
CA TRP A 177 1.84 -4.50 12.86
C TRP A 177 1.11 -3.77 11.75
N ARG A 178 1.42 -4.12 10.50
CA ARG A 178 0.72 -3.67 9.32
C ARG A 178 0.18 -4.88 8.59
N ALA A 179 -1.11 -4.85 8.27
CA ALA A 179 -1.72 -5.77 7.33
C ALA A 179 -1.83 -5.07 5.98
N VAL A 180 -1.29 -5.70 4.94
CA VAL A 180 -1.36 -5.24 3.55
C VAL A 180 -2.12 -6.29 2.75
N ALA A 181 -3.25 -5.90 2.17
CA ALA A 181 -4.08 -6.73 1.32
C ALA A 181 -3.85 -6.34 -0.15
N ASP A 182 -3.41 -7.29 -0.96
CA ASP A 182 -3.19 -7.15 -2.39
C ASP A 182 -4.17 -8.04 -3.15
N PHE A 183 -4.98 -7.43 -4.02
CA PHE A 183 -6.09 -8.11 -4.69
C PHE A 183 -6.49 -7.41 -6.00
N THR A 184 -7.22 -8.15 -6.82
CA THR A 184 -7.93 -7.60 -7.99
C THR A 184 -9.43 -7.81 -7.81
N ALA A 185 -10.17 -6.71 -7.62
CA ALA A 185 -11.63 -6.73 -7.48
C ALA A 185 -12.30 -6.67 -8.85
N ILE A 186 -13.46 -7.33 -8.99
CA ILE A 186 -14.27 -7.32 -10.20
C ILE A 186 -15.53 -6.50 -9.93
N GLY A 187 -15.57 -5.30 -10.50
CA GLY A 187 -16.70 -4.37 -10.37
C GLY A 187 -17.82 -4.63 -11.37
N ALA A 188 -18.79 -3.70 -11.39
CA ALA A 188 -19.91 -3.74 -12.34
C ALA A 188 -19.41 -3.83 -13.80
N GLY A 189 -20.08 -4.67 -14.60
CA GLY A 189 -19.69 -4.91 -15.99
C GLY A 189 -18.41 -5.72 -16.18
N GLY A 190 -17.87 -6.35 -15.11
CA GLY A 190 -16.67 -7.18 -15.19
C GLY A 190 -15.35 -6.41 -15.18
N VAL A 191 -15.39 -5.11 -14.86
CA VAL A 191 -14.19 -4.26 -14.81
C VAL A 191 -13.30 -4.70 -13.66
N GLN A 192 -12.06 -5.07 -13.98
CA GLN A 192 -11.07 -5.45 -12.99
C GLN A 192 -10.32 -4.23 -12.46
N THR A 193 -10.08 -4.17 -11.16
CA THR A 193 -9.30 -3.12 -10.51
C THR A 193 -8.36 -3.74 -9.49
N ALA A 194 -7.06 -3.67 -9.76
CA ALA A 194 -6.03 -4.04 -8.81
C ALA A 194 -5.91 -2.95 -7.72
N ALA A 195 -5.73 -3.37 -6.48
CA ALA A 195 -5.49 -2.48 -5.36
C ALA A 195 -4.67 -3.17 -4.28
N THR A 196 -3.71 -2.42 -3.72
CA THR A 196 -2.93 -2.83 -2.56
C THR A 196 -3.25 -1.88 -1.41
N LEU A 197 -4.03 -2.34 -0.44
CA LEU A 197 -4.52 -1.55 0.69
C LEU A 197 -3.80 -1.94 1.97
N GLY A 198 -3.64 -1.01 2.91
CA GLY A 198 -2.98 -1.32 4.18
C GLY A 198 -3.60 -0.65 5.39
N THR A 199 -3.58 -1.36 6.51
CA THR A 199 -4.05 -0.87 7.81
C THR A 199 -3.10 -1.32 8.93
N ASP A 200 -3.03 -0.54 10.01
CA ASP A 200 -2.23 -0.90 11.16
C ASP A 200 -3.06 -1.75 12.14
N LEU A 201 -2.43 -2.78 12.70
CA LEU A 201 -2.94 -3.62 13.78
C LEU A 201 -2.05 -3.39 15.01
N THR A 202 -2.66 -3.21 16.18
CA THR A 202 -1.94 -3.00 17.45
C THR A 202 -2.00 -4.26 18.28
N VAL A 203 -0.85 -4.80 18.65
CA VAL A 203 -0.73 -5.93 19.57
C VAL A 203 -0.31 -5.40 20.93
N ALA A 204 -1.18 -5.57 21.92
CA ALA A 204 -0.96 -5.04 23.27
C ALA A 204 0.29 -5.65 23.93
N GLY A 205 1.04 -4.81 24.65
CA GLY A 205 2.20 -5.21 25.44
C GLY A 205 3.39 -4.25 25.32
N ASP A 206 4.53 -4.66 25.85
CA ASP A 206 5.77 -3.88 25.86
C ASP A 206 6.48 -3.96 24.49
N TYR A 207 6.27 -2.95 23.64
CA TYR A 207 6.88 -2.87 22.31
C TYR A 207 8.29 -2.30 22.37
N LYS A 208 9.27 -3.14 22.05
CA LYS A 208 10.68 -2.76 21.90
C LYS A 208 11.09 -2.95 20.43
N PRO A 209 11.00 -1.89 19.59
CA PRO A 209 11.42 -1.98 18.20
C PRO A 209 12.91 -2.28 18.09
N VAL A 210 13.28 -3.02 17.06
CA VAL A 210 14.67 -3.30 16.72
C VAL A 210 14.96 -2.87 15.27
N ALA A 211 16.21 -2.54 14.96
CA ALA A 211 16.58 -2.28 13.58
C ALA A 211 16.54 -3.59 12.76
N PRO A 212 16.20 -3.53 11.46
CA PRO A 212 16.40 -4.67 10.57
C PRO A 212 17.86 -5.13 10.54
N PRO A 213 18.14 -6.41 10.20
CA PRO A 213 19.49 -6.88 9.97
C PRO A 213 20.23 -6.01 8.94
N ALA A 214 21.57 -5.98 8.99
CA ALA A 214 22.38 -5.29 8.00
C ALA A 214 22.15 -5.85 6.59
N ASP A 215 22.52 -5.05 5.57
CA ASP A 215 22.46 -5.46 4.17
C ASP A 215 23.23 -6.76 3.95
N ALA A 216 22.58 -7.75 3.35
CA ALA A 216 23.14 -9.07 3.13
C ALA A 216 22.56 -9.69 1.86
N ARG A 217 23.44 -10.29 1.04
CA ARG A 217 23.10 -11.01 -0.20
C ARG A 217 22.77 -12.48 0.00
N THR A 218 22.88 -12.96 1.23
CA THR A 218 22.71 -14.37 1.60
C THR A 218 21.79 -14.44 2.81
N SER A 219 20.88 -15.40 2.81
CA SER A 219 19.97 -15.71 3.91
C SER A 219 19.93 -17.22 4.10
N ASP A 220 20.15 -17.68 5.32
CA ASP A 220 19.96 -19.09 5.69
C ASP A 220 18.58 -19.28 6.32
N VAL A 221 17.84 -20.28 5.86
CA VAL A 221 16.49 -20.61 6.34
C VAL A 221 16.24 -22.11 6.19
N ASP A 222 15.79 -22.76 7.26
CA ASP A 222 15.36 -24.18 7.25
C ASP A 222 16.35 -25.16 6.60
N GLY A 223 17.66 -24.90 6.72
CA GLY A 223 18.72 -25.73 6.13
C GLY A 223 19.03 -25.43 4.66
N TYR A 224 18.40 -24.40 4.09
CA TYR A 224 18.71 -23.83 2.78
C TYR A 224 19.51 -22.53 2.93
N THR A 225 20.43 -22.32 2.01
CA THR A 225 21.11 -21.05 1.82
C THR A 225 20.54 -20.42 0.55
N VAL A 226 19.98 -19.21 0.66
CA VAL A 226 19.44 -18.48 -0.48
C VAL A 226 20.32 -17.26 -0.74
N THR A 227 20.70 -17.06 -2.00
CA THR A 227 21.41 -15.85 -2.43
C THR A 227 20.56 -15.05 -3.41
N TYR A 228 20.83 -13.75 -3.51
CA TYR A 228 20.28 -12.96 -4.61
C TYR A 228 21.32 -12.09 -5.33
N GLU A 229 21.16 -12.02 -6.64
CA GLU A 229 21.96 -11.23 -7.58
C GLU A 229 21.13 -10.06 -8.13
N GLY A 230 21.82 -9.03 -8.62
CA GLY A 230 21.21 -7.81 -9.17
C GLY A 230 21.21 -6.64 -8.18
N THR A 231 21.17 -5.41 -8.70
CA THR A 231 21.12 -4.20 -7.87
C THR A 231 19.95 -3.35 -8.34
N PRO A 232 18.95 -3.08 -7.50
CA PRO A 232 17.83 -2.24 -7.90
C PRO A 232 18.32 -0.84 -8.28
N SER A 233 17.88 -0.38 -9.44
CA SER A 233 18.10 0.99 -9.88
C SER A 233 17.00 1.89 -9.33
N LEU A 234 17.35 3.12 -8.96
CA LEU A 234 16.35 4.08 -8.49
C LEU A 234 15.40 4.45 -9.62
N GLY A 235 14.10 4.29 -9.38
CA GLY A 235 13.03 4.64 -10.33
C GLY A 235 13.06 3.85 -11.64
N ALA A 236 13.85 2.78 -11.74
CA ALA A 236 13.92 1.94 -12.93
C ALA A 236 13.85 0.46 -12.55
N THR A 237 12.91 -0.25 -13.18
CA THR A 237 12.75 -1.69 -13.04
C THR A 237 14.03 -2.42 -13.44
N SER A 238 14.56 -3.23 -12.52
CA SER A 238 15.79 -3.99 -12.67
C SER A 238 15.56 -5.44 -12.22
N PRO A 239 16.29 -6.42 -12.79
CA PRO A 239 16.11 -7.81 -12.41
C PRO A 239 16.80 -8.11 -11.07
N LEU A 240 16.13 -8.92 -10.25
CA LEU A 240 16.68 -9.59 -9.08
C LEU A 240 16.58 -11.11 -9.31
N LEU A 241 17.68 -11.84 -9.13
CA LEU A 241 17.72 -13.28 -9.33
C LEU A 241 17.99 -13.97 -8.00
N PHE A 242 17.11 -14.87 -7.58
CA PHE A 242 17.24 -15.63 -6.33
C PHE A 242 17.65 -17.07 -6.65
N ARG A 243 18.65 -17.59 -5.93
CA ARG A 243 19.13 -18.97 -6.06
C ARG A 243 19.08 -19.66 -4.71
N VAL A 244 18.59 -20.89 -4.71
CA VAL A 244 18.45 -21.73 -3.51
C VAL A 244 19.50 -22.83 -3.55
N PHE A 245 20.19 -23.02 -2.43
CA PHE A 245 21.21 -24.03 -2.25
C PHE A 245 20.89 -24.90 -1.03
N LYS A 246 21.27 -26.18 -1.08
CA LYS A 246 21.24 -27.11 0.05
C LYS A 246 22.60 -27.79 0.17
N ASN A 247 23.24 -27.66 1.32
CA ASN A 247 24.61 -28.17 1.55
C ASN A 247 25.61 -27.70 0.47
N GLY A 248 25.52 -26.43 0.05
CA GLY A 248 26.39 -25.83 -0.97
C GLY A 248 26.07 -26.18 -2.43
N ASN A 249 25.14 -27.09 -2.69
CA ASN A 249 24.74 -27.46 -4.05
C ASN A 249 23.45 -26.74 -4.47
N PRO A 250 23.32 -26.28 -5.73
CA PRO A 250 22.08 -25.69 -6.22
C PRO A 250 20.90 -26.66 -6.09
N VAL A 251 19.78 -26.16 -5.58
CA VAL A 251 18.50 -26.88 -5.61
C VAL A 251 17.95 -26.82 -7.02
N THR A 252 17.71 -27.99 -7.63
CA THR A 252 17.22 -28.10 -9.02
C THR A 252 15.75 -28.53 -9.11
N ASN A 253 15.12 -28.84 -7.98
CA ASN A 253 13.74 -29.31 -7.86
C ASN A 253 12.86 -28.30 -7.10
N LEU A 254 12.94 -27.01 -7.45
CA LEU A 254 11.99 -26.03 -6.93
C LEU A 254 10.58 -26.37 -7.42
N ASP A 255 9.63 -26.43 -6.49
CA ASP A 255 8.23 -26.63 -6.81
C ASP A 255 7.59 -25.30 -7.23
N ARG A 256 6.56 -25.39 -8.08
CA ARG A 256 5.69 -24.23 -8.31
C ARG A 256 4.78 -24.06 -7.09
N TYR A 257 4.84 -22.89 -6.48
CA TYR A 257 3.98 -22.44 -5.41
C TYR A 257 3.15 -21.28 -5.92
N LEU A 258 1.82 -21.30 -5.78
CA LEU A 258 0.93 -20.19 -6.19
C LEU A 258 1.19 -19.72 -7.64
N GLY A 259 1.36 -20.68 -8.56
CA GLY A 259 1.57 -20.43 -9.98
C GLY A 259 3.00 -20.09 -10.44
N SER A 260 3.96 -19.83 -9.53
CA SER A 260 5.35 -19.47 -9.89
C SER A 260 6.37 -20.30 -9.09
N TYR A 261 7.66 -20.18 -9.41
CA TYR A 261 8.74 -20.82 -8.63
C TYR A 261 9.09 -20.07 -7.33
N GLY A 262 8.40 -18.96 -7.05
CA GLY A 262 8.53 -18.21 -5.81
C GLY A 262 7.82 -16.86 -5.84
N HIS A 263 7.67 -16.27 -4.66
CA HIS A 263 7.01 -14.98 -4.43
C HIS A 263 7.95 -14.05 -3.71
N LEU A 264 7.99 -12.79 -4.14
CA LEU A 264 8.85 -11.78 -3.55
C LEU A 264 8.02 -10.61 -3.04
N VAL A 265 7.99 -10.46 -1.72
CA VAL A 265 7.46 -9.25 -1.07
C VAL A 265 8.62 -8.35 -0.71
N VAL A 266 8.57 -7.11 -1.16
CA VAL A 266 9.58 -6.09 -0.82
C VAL A 266 8.91 -4.95 -0.07
N LEU A 267 9.42 -4.62 1.11
CA LEU A 267 8.88 -3.60 2.00
C LEU A 267 9.91 -2.52 2.29
N ARG A 268 9.54 -1.25 2.10
CA ARG A 268 10.39 -0.12 2.51
C ARG A 268 10.39 0.03 4.04
N GLN A 269 11.56 0.14 4.67
CA GLN A 269 11.69 0.03 6.12
C GLN A 269 10.83 1.01 6.91
N LEU A 270 10.77 2.28 6.50
CA LEU A 270 10.25 3.35 7.36
C LEU A 270 8.72 3.40 7.43
N ASP A 271 8.07 3.12 6.32
CA ASP A 271 6.62 3.22 6.18
C ASP A 271 5.97 1.89 5.79
N VAL A 272 6.77 0.83 5.63
CA VAL A 272 6.32 -0.51 5.25
C VAL A 272 5.56 -0.48 3.93
N ALA A 273 5.99 0.41 3.02
CA ALA A 273 5.42 0.51 1.70
C ALA A 273 5.68 -0.78 0.93
N TYR A 274 4.61 -1.37 0.40
CA TYR A 274 4.67 -2.61 -0.36
C TYR A 274 5.11 -2.30 -1.79
N ILE A 275 6.20 -2.89 -2.24
CA ILE A 275 6.70 -2.71 -3.59
C ILE A 275 6.21 -3.87 -4.44
N HIS A 276 5.48 -3.56 -5.50
CA HIS A 276 5.02 -4.58 -6.45
C HIS A 276 6.23 -5.18 -7.20
N THR A 277 6.22 -6.50 -7.39
CA THR A 277 7.26 -7.22 -8.13
C THR A 277 6.62 -8.17 -9.14
N HIS A 278 7.28 -8.37 -10.27
CA HIS A 278 6.81 -9.31 -11.29
C HIS A 278 7.73 -10.54 -11.36
N PRO A 279 7.26 -11.75 -11.03
CA PRO A 279 8.02 -12.96 -11.26
C PRO A 279 8.05 -13.32 -12.75
N GLU A 280 9.18 -13.86 -13.21
CA GLU A 280 9.23 -14.63 -14.45
C GLU A 280 8.61 -16.02 -14.21
N PRO A 281 7.86 -16.58 -15.17
CA PRO A 281 7.16 -17.85 -14.98
C PRO A 281 8.12 -19.04 -14.94
N ASP A 282 9.32 -18.89 -15.51
CA ASP A 282 10.33 -19.92 -15.64
C ASP A 282 11.66 -19.50 -15.01
N LEU A 283 12.47 -20.50 -14.67
CA LEU A 283 13.79 -20.29 -14.07
C LEU A 283 14.79 -19.75 -15.09
N SER A 284 15.57 -18.76 -14.69
CA SER A 284 16.68 -18.21 -15.47
C SER A 284 18.00 -18.84 -15.01
N GLY A 285 18.44 -19.87 -15.72
CA GLY A 285 19.66 -20.62 -15.35
C GLY A 285 19.59 -21.18 -13.93
N GLY A 286 18.43 -21.67 -13.50
CA GLY A 286 18.18 -22.20 -12.14
C GLY A 286 17.85 -21.14 -11.08
N ALA A 287 17.79 -19.85 -11.43
CA ALA A 287 17.35 -18.80 -10.51
C ALA A 287 15.89 -18.39 -10.74
N VAL A 288 15.20 -18.01 -9.66
CA VAL A 288 13.89 -17.35 -9.75
C VAL A 288 14.14 -15.86 -9.99
N LYS A 289 13.62 -15.33 -11.09
CA LYS A 289 13.85 -13.95 -11.50
C LYS A 289 12.62 -13.10 -11.23
N PHE A 290 12.83 -11.96 -10.58
CA PHE A 290 11.82 -10.93 -10.38
C PHE A 290 12.26 -9.62 -11.04
N TRP A 291 11.29 -8.88 -11.55
CA TRP A 291 11.47 -7.49 -11.93
C TRP A 291 10.95 -6.61 -10.80
N ALA A 292 11.84 -5.78 -10.26
CA ALA A 292 11.53 -4.90 -9.14
C ALA A 292 12.16 -3.53 -9.35
N VAL A 293 11.59 -2.53 -8.68
CA VAL A 293 12.01 -1.13 -8.74
C VAL A 293 12.31 -0.64 -7.33
N SER A 294 13.30 0.23 -7.20
CA SER A 294 13.53 0.98 -5.97
C SER A 294 12.97 2.39 -6.14
N PRO A 295 11.78 2.71 -5.62
CA PRO A 295 11.13 4.01 -5.85
C PRO A 295 11.88 5.18 -5.18
N SER A 296 12.70 4.89 -4.16
CA SER A 296 13.52 5.87 -3.45
C SER A 296 14.83 5.25 -2.98
N THR A 297 15.79 6.07 -2.56
CA THR A 297 16.88 5.60 -1.70
C THR A 297 16.33 5.09 -0.37
N GLY A 298 17.11 4.26 0.32
CA GLY A 298 16.80 3.79 1.67
C GLY A 298 16.92 2.28 1.82
N VAL A 299 16.43 1.79 2.95
CA VAL A 299 16.49 0.37 3.31
C VAL A 299 15.18 -0.31 2.99
N TYR A 300 15.29 -1.49 2.40
CA TYR A 300 14.19 -2.37 2.05
C TYR A 300 14.42 -3.74 2.68
N ARG A 301 13.33 -4.38 3.09
CA ARG A 301 13.31 -5.78 3.52
C ARG A 301 12.61 -6.61 2.46
N MET A 302 13.28 -7.64 1.97
CA MET A 302 12.74 -8.56 0.99
C MET A 302 12.43 -9.89 1.68
N PHE A 303 11.29 -10.48 1.36
CA PHE A 303 10.87 -11.79 1.81
C PHE A 303 10.59 -12.64 0.57
N PHE A 304 11.41 -13.66 0.37
CA PHE A 304 11.34 -14.55 -0.77
C PHE A 304 10.79 -15.90 -0.33
N ASP A 305 9.56 -16.19 -0.74
CA ASP A 305 8.92 -17.47 -0.51
C ASP A 305 9.27 -18.42 -1.67
N PHE A 306 9.74 -19.62 -1.34
CA PHE A 306 10.04 -20.68 -2.29
C PHE A 306 9.57 -22.04 -1.74
N GLN A 307 9.34 -23.00 -2.62
CA GLN A 307 8.86 -24.33 -2.23
C GLN A 307 9.83 -25.41 -2.69
N VAL A 308 10.14 -26.34 -1.78
CA VAL A 308 10.95 -27.54 -2.06
C VAL A 308 10.30 -28.72 -1.36
N ASP A 309 10.12 -29.83 -2.08
CA ASP A 309 9.51 -31.06 -1.58
C ASP A 309 8.13 -30.81 -0.93
N GLY A 310 7.36 -29.88 -1.49
CA GLY A 310 6.04 -29.50 -0.99
C GLY A 310 6.03 -28.57 0.24
N ALA A 311 7.18 -28.23 0.82
CA ALA A 311 7.27 -27.31 1.96
C ALA A 311 7.66 -25.88 1.52
N VAL A 312 6.95 -24.88 2.02
CA VAL A 312 7.22 -23.46 1.76
C VAL A 312 8.20 -22.91 2.78
N HIS A 313 9.18 -22.16 2.30
CA HIS A 313 10.24 -21.53 3.07
C HIS A 313 10.33 -20.04 2.73
N THR A 314 10.65 -19.20 3.71
CA THR A 314 10.78 -17.74 3.49
C THR A 314 12.20 -17.28 3.82
N ALA A 315 13.00 -17.02 2.80
CA ALA A 315 14.29 -16.34 2.97
C ALA A 315 14.07 -14.83 3.11
N SER A 316 14.93 -14.14 3.86
CA SER A 316 14.73 -12.70 4.11
C SER A 316 16.01 -11.89 4.03
N PHE A 317 15.98 -10.81 3.25
CA PHE A 317 17.16 -10.00 2.95
C PHE A 317 16.93 -8.54 3.32
N THR A 318 17.98 -7.86 3.77
CA THR A 318 17.98 -6.40 3.86
C THR A 318 18.77 -5.89 2.67
N LEU A 319 18.23 -4.90 1.96
CA LEU A 319 18.85 -4.24 0.82
C LEU A 319 18.87 -2.74 1.08
N THR A 320 20.02 -2.09 0.88
CA THR A 320 20.13 -0.63 0.85
C THR A 320 20.22 -0.13 -0.59
N ALA A 321 19.17 0.55 -1.05
CA ALA A 321 19.19 1.26 -2.32
C ALA A 321 19.86 2.63 -2.17
N LYS A 322 20.88 2.86 -3.00
CA LYS A 322 21.67 4.10 -3.03
C LYS A 322 21.42 4.83 -4.35
N GLY A 323 21.62 6.14 -4.35
CA GLY A 323 21.55 7.00 -5.55
C GLY A 323 22.91 7.20 -6.20
#